data_AF-A0A2E1UZW6-F1
#
_entry.id   AF-A0A2E1UZW6-F1
#
_cell.length_a   1.000
_cell.length_b   1.000
_cell.length_c   1.000
_cell.angle_alpha   90.00
_cell.angle_beta   90.00
_cell.angle_gamma   90.00
#
_symmetry.space_group_name_H-M   'P 1'
#
loop_
_entity.id
_entity.type
_entity.pdbx_description
1 polymer ?
#
loop_
_entity_poly.entity_id
_entity_poly.type
_entity_poly.pdbx_seq_one_letter_code
_entity_poly.pdbx_strand_id
1 'polypeptide(L)'
;MLYLIQLIILIFIQNIDPYKFLDGKWCESKDKECFYLKYQDGLVIYEDTDGGFISGVELVKYDKKEKKIYWRIVGTSKKTQYFKILKGSTVEHFNGVDTKKIKKF
;
A
#
# COMPACT_ATOMS: atom_id res chain seq x y z
N MET A 1 28.83 -19.27 5.51
CA MET A 1 27.40 -19.35 5.91
C MET A 1 26.78 -17.99 6.27
N LEU A 2 27.50 -17.05 6.92
CA LEU A 2 26.96 -15.70 7.21
C LEU A 2 26.64 -14.87 5.94
N TYR A 3 27.43 -15.02 4.88
CA TYR A 3 27.24 -14.27 3.63
C TYR A 3 25.96 -14.65 2.87
N LEU A 4 25.50 -15.91 2.98
CA LEU A 4 24.24 -16.33 2.35
C LEU A 4 23.02 -15.67 3.02
N ILE A 5 23.05 -15.50 4.34
CA ILE A 5 21.95 -14.88 5.11
C ILE A 5 21.85 -13.38 4.79
N GLN A 6 22.98 -12.68 4.64
CA GLN A 6 22.99 -11.27 4.21
C GLN A 6 22.48 -11.10 2.76
N LEU A 7 22.82 -12.03 1.86
CA LEU A 7 22.36 -12.00 0.48
C LEU A 7 20.84 -12.18 0.38
N ILE A 8 20.25 -13.09 1.17
CA ILE A 8 18.79 -13.30 1.23
C ILE A 8 18.06 -12.05 1.71
N ILE A 9 18.59 -11.33 2.70
CA ILE A 9 17.99 -10.07 3.21
C ILE A 9 18.08 -8.95 2.16
N LEU A 10 19.15 -8.90 1.35
CA LEU A 10 19.32 -7.95 0.25
C LEU A 10 18.36 -8.22 -0.92
N ILE A 11 18.04 -9.50 -1.20
CA ILE A 11 17.09 -9.88 -2.27
C ILE A 11 15.66 -9.41 -1.96
N PHE A 12 15.24 -9.40 -0.68
CA PHE A 12 13.92 -8.90 -0.28
C PHE A 12 13.70 -7.40 -0.53
N ILE A 13 14.77 -6.61 -0.70
CA ILE A 13 14.66 -5.17 -0.96
C ILE A 13 14.55 -4.85 -2.46
N GLN A 14 14.85 -5.81 -3.35
CA GLN A 14 15.08 -5.47 -4.77
C GLN A 14 13.91 -5.68 -5.74
N ASN A 15 12.79 -6.30 -5.37
CA ASN A 15 11.63 -6.40 -6.27
C ASN A 15 10.28 -6.32 -5.52
N ILE A 16 9.98 -5.15 -4.95
CA ILE A 16 8.61 -4.85 -4.51
C ILE A 16 7.78 -4.57 -5.77
N ASP A 17 6.80 -5.43 -6.03
CA ASP A 17 5.71 -5.14 -6.98
C ASP A 17 4.70 -4.22 -6.26
N PRO A 18 4.56 -2.95 -6.68
CA PRO A 18 3.71 -1.99 -6.00
C PRO A 18 2.23 -2.37 -6.03
N TYR A 19 1.78 -3.06 -7.09
CA TYR A 19 0.38 -3.49 -7.21
C TYR A 19 0.08 -4.59 -6.19
N LYS A 20 0.93 -5.62 -6.12
CA LYS A 20 0.79 -6.69 -5.13
C LYS A 20 1.04 -6.21 -3.70
N PHE A 21 1.89 -5.19 -3.53
CA PHE A 21 2.11 -4.63 -2.20
C PHE A 21 0.85 -3.95 -1.67
N LEU A 22 0.18 -3.15 -2.51
CA LEU A 22 -1.07 -2.48 -2.20
C LEU A 22 -2.19 -3.46 -1.81
N ASP A 23 -2.25 -4.64 -2.44
CA ASP A 23 -3.30 -5.64 -2.23
C ASP A 23 -3.44 -6.14 -0.77
N GLY A 24 -4.45 -5.74 -0.03
CA GLY A 24 -4.79 -6.29 1.29
C GLY A 24 -5.72 -5.40 2.11
N LYS A 25 -5.97 -5.82 3.36
CA LYS A 25 -6.72 -5.04 4.34
C LYS A 25 -5.77 -4.11 5.09
N TRP A 26 -6.04 -2.81 5.07
CA TRP A 26 -5.20 -1.80 5.70
C TRP A 26 -5.96 -1.15 6.85
N CYS A 27 -5.37 -1.14 8.05
CA CYS A 27 -6.00 -0.59 9.24
C CYS A 27 -4.99 0.21 10.08
N GLU A 28 -5.47 1.25 10.79
CA GLU A 28 -4.66 1.92 11.83
C GLU A 28 -4.29 0.96 12.97
N SER A 29 -5.25 0.14 13.41
CA SER A 29 -5.09 -0.97 14.35
C SER A 29 -6.20 -2.01 14.12
N LYS A 30 -6.16 -3.15 14.82
CA LYS A 30 -7.14 -4.24 14.64
C LYS A 30 -8.59 -3.82 14.88
N ASP A 31 -8.80 -2.81 15.73
CA ASP A 31 -10.12 -2.38 16.20
C ASP A 31 -10.52 -0.99 15.65
N LYS A 32 -9.85 -0.54 14.58
CA LYS A 32 -10.03 0.78 13.97
C LYS A 32 -10.51 0.67 12.53
N GLU A 33 -10.87 1.82 11.96
CA GLU A 33 -11.25 1.94 10.55
C GLU A 33 -10.20 1.30 9.65
N CYS A 34 -10.70 0.50 8.72
CA CYS A 34 -9.92 -0.19 7.72
C CYS A 34 -10.42 0.17 6.32
N PHE A 35 -9.65 -0.19 5.32
CA PHE A 35 -10.13 -0.27 3.94
C PHE A 35 -9.42 -1.43 3.25
N TYR A 36 -9.94 -1.84 2.12
CA TYR A 36 -9.33 -2.87 1.29
C TYR A 36 -8.82 -2.25 0.00
N LEU A 37 -7.65 -2.71 -0.41
CA LEU A 37 -7.17 -2.60 -1.77
C LEU A 37 -7.10 -4.02 -2.31
N LYS A 38 -7.80 -4.34 -3.38
CA LYS A 38 -7.82 -5.69 -3.96
C LYS A 38 -7.14 -5.65 -5.32
N TYR A 39 -6.09 -6.45 -5.51
CA TYR A 39 -5.46 -6.61 -6.82
C TYR A 39 -6.04 -7.83 -7.54
N GLN A 40 -6.80 -7.58 -8.61
CA GLN A 40 -7.43 -8.62 -9.41
C GLN A 40 -7.32 -8.27 -10.90
N ASP A 41 -6.91 -9.24 -11.71
CA ASP A 41 -6.84 -9.13 -13.18
C ASP A 41 -6.08 -7.90 -13.69
N GLY A 42 -5.02 -7.48 -12.98
CA GLY A 42 -4.20 -6.32 -13.34
C GLY A 42 -4.71 -4.98 -12.82
N LEU A 43 -5.85 -4.95 -12.12
CA LEU A 43 -6.46 -3.74 -11.57
C LEU A 43 -6.38 -3.75 -10.05
N VAL A 44 -6.24 -2.57 -9.44
CA VAL A 44 -6.40 -2.39 -7.99
C VAL A 44 -7.75 -1.74 -7.75
N ILE A 45 -8.49 -2.27 -6.79
CA ILE A 45 -9.83 -1.81 -6.42
C ILE A 45 -9.80 -1.37 -4.96
N TYR A 46 -10.25 -0.15 -4.69
CA TYR A 46 -10.51 0.36 -3.36
C TYR A 46 -11.91 -0.05 -2.92
N GLU A 47 -12.03 -0.58 -1.71
CA GLU A 47 -13.30 -0.92 -1.07
C GLU A 47 -13.29 -0.42 0.38
N ASP A 48 -14.35 0.28 0.78
CA ASP A 48 -14.55 0.69 2.16
C ASP A 48 -14.94 -0.49 3.08
N THR A 49 -14.94 -0.29 4.39
CA THR A 49 -15.20 -1.37 5.37
C THR A 49 -16.56 -2.03 5.24
N ASP A 50 -17.56 -1.30 4.75
CA ASP A 50 -18.93 -1.79 4.62
C ASP A 50 -19.21 -2.38 3.22
N GLY A 51 -18.21 -2.37 2.32
CA GLY A 51 -18.34 -2.83 0.94
C GLY A 51 -19.25 -1.95 0.08
N GLY A 52 -19.67 -0.79 0.58
CA GLY A 52 -20.63 0.11 -0.06
C GLY A 52 -20.00 0.97 -1.15
N PHE A 53 -18.71 1.31 -1.03
CA PHE A 53 -18.00 2.08 -2.04
C PHE A 53 -16.86 1.27 -2.66
N ILE A 54 -16.98 0.98 -3.96
CA ILE A 54 -15.99 0.24 -4.75
C ILE A 54 -15.53 1.14 -5.90
N SER A 55 -14.22 1.37 -6.03
CA SER A 55 -13.67 2.17 -7.13
C SER A 55 -12.27 1.71 -7.56
N GLY A 56 -11.92 1.96 -8.82
CA GLY A 56 -10.59 1.67 -9.34
C GLY A 56 -9.50 2.53 -8.70
N VAL A 57 -8.33 1.96 -8.56
CA VAL A 57 -7.13 2.62 -8.06
C VAL A 57 -6.06 2.61 -9.14
N GLU A 58 -5.54 3.79 -9.41
CA GLU A 58 -4.42 3.98 -10.32
C GLU A 58 -3.12 4.17 -9.54
N LEU A 59 -2.11 3.40 -9.90
CA LEU A 59 -0.75 3.60 -9.44
C LEU A 59 -0.15 4.81 -10.18
N VAL A 60 0.23 5.84 -9.45
CA VAL A 60 0.79 7.08 -10.01
C VAL A 60 2.30 6.97 -10.17
N LYS A 61 2.99 6.50 -9.12
CA LYS A 61 4.46 6.40 -9.10
C LYS A 61 4.90 5.43 -8.01
N TYR A 62 5.95 4.65 -8.27
CA TYR A 62 6.73 4.01 -7.21
C TYR A 62 8.12 4.66 -7.08
N ASP A 63 8.35 5.35 -5.97
CA ASP A 63 9.66 5.90 -5.61
C ASP A 63 10.45 4.86 -4.81
N LYS A 64 11.36 4.16 -5.49
CA LYS A 64 12.20 3.11 -4.89
C LYS A 64 13.13 3.64 -3.80
N LYS A 65 13.65 4.86 -3.95
CA LYS A 65 14.61 5.45 -3.01
C LYS A 65 13.92 5.78 -1.69
N GLU A 66 12.76 6.40 -1.77
CA GLU A 66 11.96 6.79 -0.60
C GLU A 66 11.04 5.67 -0.10
N LYS A 67 10.97 4.55 -0.84
CA LYS A 67 10.02 3.45 -0.63
C LYS A 67 8.57 3.93 -0.57
N LYS A 68 8.20 4.86 -1.47
CA LYS A 68 6.86 5.45 -1.53
C LYS A 68 6.09 4.95 -2.75
N ILE A 69 4.92 4.39 -2.51
CA ILE A 69 3.96 4.01 -3.56
C ILE A 69 2.87 5.07 -3.57
N TYR A 70 2.83 5.87 -4.64
CA TYR A 70 1.82 6.90 -4.87
C TYR A 70 0.68 6.33 -5.69
N TRP A 71 -0.54 6.59 -5.28
CA TRP A 71 -1.74 6.06 -5.91
C TRP A 71 -2.92 7.03 -5.76
N ARG A 72 -3.96 6.85 -6.58
CA ARG A 72 -5.19 7.64 -6.48
C ARG A 72 -6.42 6.79 -6.77
N ILE A 73 -7.57 7.19 -6.22
CA ILE A 73 -8.86 6.57 -6.51
C ILE A 73 -9.44 7.25 -7.75
N VAL A 74 -9.64 6.47 -8.82
CA VAL A 74 -10.15 6.93 -10.11
C VAL A 74 -11.59 7.44 -9.94
N GLY A 75 -11.95 8.48 -10.70
CA GLY A 75 -13.28 9.08 -10.64
C GLY A 75 -13.57 9.88 -9.38
N THR A 76 -12.56 10.15 -8.53
CA THR A 76 -12.71 10.99 -7.34
C THR A 76 -11.86 12.26 -7.44
N SER A 77 -12.28 13.33 -6.77
CA SER A 77 -11.48 14.56 -6.59
C SER A 77 -10.44 14.44 -5.46
N LYS A 78 -10.27 13.25 -4.87
CA LYS A 78 -9.30 13.04 -3.80
C LYS A 78 -7.88 13.28 -4.32
N LYS A 79 -7.05 13.90 -3.47
CA LYS A 79 -5.63 14.11 -3.79
C LYS A 79 -4.90 12.77 -3.91
N THR A 80 -3.77 12.78 -4.61
CA THR A 80 -2.86 11.63 -4.68
C THR A 80 -2.46 11.22 -3.26
N GLN A 81 -2.65 9.94 -3.00
CA GLN A 81 -2.32 9.27 -1.75
C GLN A 81 -0.96 8.60 -1.87
N TYR A 82 -0.35 8.24 -0.74
CA TYR A 82 0.83 7.39 -0.78
C TYR A 82 0.92 6.44 0.40
N PHE A 83 1.61 5.32 0.19
CA PHE A 83 2.19 4.49 1.25
C PHE A 83 3.70 4.64 1.25
N LYS A 84 4.29 5.05 2.38
CA LYS A 84 5.72 4.95 2.64
C LYS A 84 6.01 3.68 3.42
N ILE A 85 6.73 2.75 2.82
CA ILE A 85 7.02 1.44 3.42
C ILE A 85 8.08 1.63 4.52
N LEU A 86 7.66 1.41 5.77
CA LEU A 86 8.56 1.52 6.93
C LEU A 86 9.28 0.20 7.16
N LYS A 87 8.51 -0.87 7.39
CA LYS A 87 9.04 -2.22 7.67
C LYS A 87 7.95 -3.27 7.47
N GLY A 88 8.26 -4.31 6.70
CA GLY A 88 7.32 -5.40 6.42
C GLY A 88 6.00 -4.86 5.88
N SER A 89 4.91 -5.11 6.59
CA SER A 89 3.56 -4.69 6.23
C SER A 89 3.08 -3.39 6.90
N THR A 90 3.97 -2.65 7.54
CA THR A 90 3.67 -1.37 8.19
C THR A 90 4.09 -0.20 7.30
N VAL A 91 3.18 0.75 7.08
CA VAL A 91 3.39 1.92 6.22
C VAL A 91 2.98 3.22 6.93
N GLU A 92 3.53 4.35 6.47
CA GLU A 92 2.87 5.64 6.65
C GLU A 92 1.95 5.86 5.45
N HIS A 93 0.66 6.03 5.70
CA HIS A 93 -0.35 6.33 4.70
C HIS A 93 -0.73 7.79 4.79
N PHE A 94 -0.58 8.50 3.66
CA PHE A 94 -1.19 9.80 3.46
C PHE A 94 -2.46 9.65 2.63
N ASN A 95 -3.59 10.07 3.17
CA ASN A 95 -4.90 9.91 2.54
C ASN A 95 -5.34 11.13 1.69
N GLY A 96 -4.46 12.13 1.53
CA GLY A 96 -4.76 13.40 0.86
C GLY A 96 -4.98 14.58 1.83
N VAL A 97 -5.16 14.31 3.12
CA VAL A 97 -5.37 15.32 4.17
C VAL A 97 -4.33 15.14 5.27
N ASP A 98 -4.29 13.94 5.86
CA ASP A 98 -3.44 13.59 7.00
C ASP A 98 -2.57 12.37 6.69
N THR A 99 -1.49 12.23 7.46
CA THR A 99 -0.60 11.07 7.41
C THR A 99 -0.73 10.29 8.70
N LYS A 100 -0.97 8.98 8.58
CA LYS A 100 -1.09 8.07 9.71
C LYS A 100 -0.28 6.80 9.49
N LYS A 101 0.10 6.14 10.58
CA LYS A 101 0.73 4.83 10.51
C LYS A 101 -0.36 3.75 10.46
N ILE A 102 -0.31 2.91 9.44
CA ILE A 102 -1.25 1.80 9.27
C ILE A 102 -0.49 0.50 8.99
N LYS A 103 -1.18 -0.62 9.14
CA LYS A 103 -0.64 -1.95 8.93
C LYS A 103 -1.57 -2.79 8.07
N LYS A 104 -0.96 -3.63 7.23
CA LYS A 104 -1.65 -4.67 6.47
C LYS A 104 -2.00 -5.86 7.39
N PHE A 105 -3.26 -6.30 7.34
CA PHE A 105 -3.79 -7.48 8.03
C PHE A 105 -4.24 -8.55 7.05
#